data_AF-A0A2L2NT04-F1
#
_entry.id   AF-A0A2L2NT04-F1
#
_cell.length_a   1.000
_cell.length_b   1.000
_cell.length_c   1.000
_cell.angle_alpha   90.00
_cell.angle_beta   90.00
_cell.angle_gamma   90.00
#
_symmetry.space_group_name_H-M   'P 1'
#
loop_
_entity.id
_entity.type
_entity.pdbx_description
1 polymer ?
#
loop_
_entity_poly.entity_id
_entity_poly.type
_entity_poly.pdbx_seq_one_letter_code
_entity_poly.pdbx_strand_id
1 'polypeptide(L)' 'MDETSELTTTDNLTALDVAEVIAELEQYRERLVQETMETAKRAKLMKVNVMAKLEPELAKIDSALQDLRNQQATLSGSN' A
#
# COMPACT_ATOMS: atom_id res chain seq x y z
N MET A 1 -18.17 -4.88 29.86
CA MET A 1 -17.03 -5.77 29.58
C MET A 1 -16.69 -5.55 28.14
N ASP A 2 -15.44 -5.13 27.87
CA ASP A 2 -14.88 -4.94 26.54
C ASP A 2 -15.07 -6.20 25.69
N GLU A 3 -15.94 -6.10 24.68
CA GLU A 3 -16.04 -7.08 23.60
C GLU A 3 -14.80 -6.91 22.72
N THR A 4 -13.77 -7.64 23.12
CA THR A 4 -12.57 -7.86 22.32
C THR A 4 -12.85 -8.99 21.34
N SER A 5 -12.48 -8.72 20.08
CA SER A 5 -12.14 -9.74 19.08
C SER A 5 -13.26 -10.68 18.62
N GLU A 6 -14.09 -10.19 17.71
CA GLU A 6 -14.49 -10.98 16.55
C GLU A 6 -13.78 -10.43 15.30
N LEU A 7 -12.44 -10.47 15.30
CA LEU A 7 -11.65 -10.27 14.08
C LEU A 7 -11.52 -11.61 13.34
N THR A 8 -12.65 -12.21 13.01
CA THR A 8 -12.71 -13.40 12.14
C THR A 8 -13.86 -13.23 11.16
N THR A 9 -13.86 -12.10 10.45
CA THR A 9 -14.74 -11.92 9.30
C THR A 9 -13.95 -12.39 8.08
N THR A 10 -14.08 -13.67 7.77
CA THR A 10 -13.97 -14.17 6.39
C THR A 10 -15.24 -13.74 5.65
N ASP A 11 -15.56 -12.43 5.68
CA ASP A 11 -16.59 -11.87 4.83
C ASP A 11 -16.00 -11.79 3.43
N ASN A 12 -16.85 -12.07 2.46
CA ASN A 12 -16.57 -11.91 1.05
C ASN A 12 -15.84 -10.58 0.83
N LEU A 13 -14.54 -10.64 0.48
CA LEU A 13 -13.76 -9.48 0.07
C LEU A 13 -14.59 -8.65 -0.91
N THR A 14 -15.12 -7.53 -0.45
CA THR A 14 -15.95 -6.66 -1.26
C THR A 14 -15.06 -5.69 -2.03
N ALA A 15 -15.60 -5.08 -3.08
CA ALA A 15 -14.88 -4.01 -3.78
C ALA A 15 -14.53 -2.82 -2.86
N LEU A 16 -15.24 -2.66 -1.73
CA LEU A 16 -14.96 -1.64 -0.71
C LEU A 16 -13.74 -2.01 0.13
N ASP A 17 -13.64 -3.25 0.60
CA ASP A 17 -12.48 -3.73 1.36
C ASP A 17 -11.19 -3.59 0.55
N VAL A 18 -11.24 -3.95 -0.73
CA VAL A 18 -10.10 -3.76 -1.64
C VAL A 18 -9.78 -2.28 -1.86
N ALA A 19 -10.79 -1.40 -1.87
CA ALA A 19 -10.57 0.05 -1.96
C ALA A 19 -9.82 0.60 -0.75
N GLU A 20 -10.18 0.15 0.46
CA GLU A 20 -9.53 0.54 1.70
C GLU A 20 -8.06 0.08 1.73
N VAL A 21 -7.80 -1.18 1.35
CA VAL A 21 -6.44 -1.71 1.25
C VAL A 21 -5.61 -0.95 0.21
N ILE A 22 -6.19 -0.58 -0.94
CA ILE A 22 -5.53 0.26 -1.95
C ILE A 22 -5.14 1.61 -1.33
N ALA A 23 -6.06 2.27 -0.64
CA ALA A 23 -5.80 3.57 -0.02
C ALA A 23 -4.71 3.49 1.05
N GLU A 24 -4.72 2.44 1.87
CA GLU A 24 -3.66 2.18 2.87
C GLU A 24 -2.29 1.94 2.21
N LEU A 25 -2.24 1.15 1.13
CA LEU A 25 -0.99 0.91 0.40
C LEU A 25 -0.45 2.20 -0.24
N GLU A 26 -1.32 3.05 -0.80
CA GLU A 26 -0.93 4.34 -1.37
C GLU A 26 -0.34 5.27 -0.30
N GLN A 27 -1.00 5.37 0.86
CA GLN A 27 -0.48 6.13 1.99
C GLN A 27 0.85 5.57 2.50
N TYR A 28 0.97 4.24 2.57
CA TYR A 28 2.21 3.59 2.97
C TYR A 28 3.34 3.91 1.99
N ARG A 29 3.07 3.87 0.68
CA ARG A 29 4.03 4.24 -0.37
C ARG A 29 4.54 5.66 -0.19
N GLU A 30 3.63 6.62 0.01
CA GLU A 30 3.99 8.02 0.23
C GLU A 30 4.82 8.20 1.51
N ARG A 31 4.39 7.59 2.62
CA ARG A 31 5.12 7.64 3.89
C ARG A 31 6.52 7.05 3.74
N LEU A 32 6.65 5.91 3.07
CA LEU A 32 7.93 5.26 2.82
C LEU A 32 8.88 6.18 2.03
N VAL A 33 8.38 6.84 0.99
CA VAL A 33 9.16 7.84 0.23
C VAL A 33 9.59 9.00 1.12
N GLN A 34 8.67 9.56 1.89
CA GLN A 34 8.96 10.69 2.78
C GLN A 34 10.00 10.33 3.85
N GLU A 35 9.80 9.23 4.57
CA GLU A 35 10.72 8.75 5.61
C GLU A 35 12.09 8.41 5.03
N THR A 36 12.12 7.77 3.87
CA THR A 36 13.36 7.42 3.18
C THR A 36 14.11 8.67 2.72
N MET A 37 13.41 9.67 2.18
CA MET A 37 13.99 10.96 1.78
C MET A 37 14.48 11.76 2.98
N GLU A 38 13.74 11.76 4.08
CA GLU A 38 14.12 12.48 5.29
C GLU A 38 15.36 11.84 5.93
N THR A 39 15.38 10.51 6.01
CA THR A 39 16.54 9.73 6.47
C THR A 39 17.75 9.96 5.57
N ALA A 40 17.56 9.95 4.26
CA ALA A 40 18.60 10.24 3.29
C ALA A 40 19.17 11.65 3.46
N LYS A 41 18.31 12.65 3.66
CA LYS A 41 18.71 14.04 3.91
C LYS A 41 19.54 14.15 5.19
N ARG A 42 19.11 13.49 6.28
CA ARG A 42 19.86 13.44 7.55
C ARG A 42 21.21 12.74 7.39
N ALA A 43 21.25 11.67 6.59
CA ALA A 43 22.46 10.91 6.28
C ALA A 43 23.34 11.56 5.18
N LYS A 44 22.94 12.71 4.63
CA LYS A 44 23.61 13.41 3.52
C LYS A 44 23.79 12.53 2.27
N LEU A 45 22.89 11.57 2.06
CA LEU A 45 22.89 10.71 0.89
C LEU A 45 22.30 11.47 -0.30
N MET A 46 22.86 11.23 -1.49
CA MET A 46 22.29 11.75 -2.72
C MET A 46 20.94 11.09 -3.01
N LYS A 47 19.95 11.93 -3.33
CA LYS A 47 18.58 11.51 -3.70
C LYS A 47 18.56 10.41 -4.76
N VAL A 48 19.43 10.48 -5.77
CA VAL A 48 19.54 9.47 -6.84
C VAL A 48 19.88 8.09 -6.29
N ASN A 49 20.87 7.98 -5.40
CA ASN A 49 21.28 6.68 -4.85
C ASN A 49 20.22 6.08 -3.93
N VAL A 50 19.49 6.93 -3.23
CA VAL A 50 18.42 6.53 -2.33
C VAL A 50 17.20 6.08 -3.14
N MET A 51 16.84 6.85 -4.17
CA MET A 51 15.77 6.50 -5.08
C MET A 51 16.05 5.20 -5.83
N ALA A 52 17.28 4.98 -6.32
CA ALA A 52 17.64 3.73 -6.98
C ALA A 52 17.49 2.50 -6.06
N LYS A 53 17.62 2.66 -4.74
CA LYS A 53 17.38 1.60 -3.76
C LYS A 53 15.90 1.44 -3.40
N LEU A 54 15.16 2.53 -3.45
CA LEU A 54 13.74 2.57 -3.09
C LEU A 54 12.83 2.15 -4.26
N GLU A 55 13.25 2.42 -5.50
CA GLU A 55 12.58 2.08 -6.74
C GLU A 55 12.09 0.63 -6.84
N PRO A 56 12.89 -0.41 -6.50
CA PRO A 56 12.38 -1.78 -6.50
C PRO A 56 11.26 -2.03 -5.47
N GLU A 57 11.30 -1.38 -4.31
CA GLU A 57 10.23 -1.52 -3.30
C GLU A 57 8.96 -0.76 -3.74
N LEU A 58 9.11 0.45 -4.31
CA LEU A 58 7.99 1.17 -4.90
C LEU A 58 7.36 0.40 -6.05
N ALA A 59 8.17 -0.23 -6.91
CA ALA A 59 7.68 -1.05 -8.01
C ALA A 59 6.87 -2.26 -7.52
N LYS A 60 7.26 -2.89 -6.40
CA LYS A 60 6.46 -3.97 -5.79
C LYS A 60 5.12 -3.45 -5.28
N ILE A 61 5.12 -2.31 -4.60
CA ILE A 61 3.89 -1.68 -4.10
C ILE A 61 2.99 -1.28 -5.28
N ASP A 62 3.55 -0.69 -6.33
CA ASP A 62 2.82 -0.29 -7.54
C ASP A 62 2.22 -1.50 -8.26
N SER A 63 2.97 -2.61 -8.36
CA SER A 63 2.44 -3.87 -8.89
C SER A 63 1.29 -4.41 -8.04
N ALA A 64 1.44 -4.43 -6.71
CA ALA A 64 0.40 -4.88 -5.80
C ALA A 64 -0.86 -3.99 -5.88
N LEU A 65 -0.69 -2.68 -5.98
CA LEU A 65 -1.78 -1.72 -6.19
C LEU A 65 -2.52 -2.00 -7.48
N GLN A 66 -1.81 -2.33 -8.56
CA GLN A 66 -2.42 -2.64 -9.84
C GLN A 66 -3.19 -3.97 -9.79
N ASP A 67 -2.65 -4.99 -9.13
CA ASP A 67 -3.34 -6.26 -8.92
C ASP A 67 -4.60 -6.10 -8.07
N LEU A 68 -4.53 -5.30 -7.00
CA LEU A 68 -5.69 -4.97 -6.16
C LEU A 68 -6.74 -4.19 -6.95
N ARG A 69 -6.34 -3.20 -7.76
CA ARG A 69 -7.26 -2.46 -8.64
C ARG A 69 -7.94 -3.38 -9.65
N ASN A 70 -7.21 -4.35 -10.22
CA ASN A 70 -7.78 -5.35 -11.11
C ASN A 70 -8.79 -6.26 -10.40
N GLN A 71 -8.49 -6.69 -9.17
CA GLN A 71 -9.40 -7.46 -8.33
C GLN A 71 -10.66 -6.65 -8.00
N GLN A 72 -10.50 -5.38 -7.60
CA GLN A 72 -11.61 -4.46 -7.34
C GLN A 72 -12.51 -4.28 -8.57
N ALA A 73 -11.91 -4.13 -9.76
CA ALA A 73 -12.66 -4.01 -11.01
C ALA A 73 -13.42 -5.30 -11.35
N THR A 74 -12.82 -6.46 -11.08
CA THR A 74 -13.47 -7.78 -11.28
C THR A 74 -14.66 -7.95 -10.33
N LEU A 75 -14.52 -7.53 -9.07
CA LEU A 75 -15.57 -7.56 -8.06
C LEU A 75 -16.68 -6.54 -8.36
N SER A 76 -16.33 -5.36 -8.86
CA SER A 76 -17.29 -4.30 -9.23
C SER A 76 -18.02 -4.57 -10.56
N GLY A 77 -17.36 -5.27 -11.49
CA GLY A 77 -17.88 -5.56 -12.83
C GLY A 77 -18.63 -6.88 -12.97
N SER A 78 -18.64 -7.73 -11.92
CA SER A 78 -19.37 -9.00 -11.90
C SER A 78 -20.78 -8.89 -11.31
N ASN A 79 -21.40 -7.70 -11.32
CA ASN A 79 -22.80 -7.48 -10.94
C ASN A 79 -23.66 -7.15 -12.17
#